data_AF-A0A350LLR7-F1
#
_entry.id   AF-A0A350LLR7-F1
#
_cell.length_a   1.000
_cell.length_b   1.000
_cell.length_c   1.000
_cell.angle_alpha   90.00
_cell.angle_beta   90.00
_cell.angle_gamma   90.00
#
_symmetry.space_group_name_H-M   'P 1'
#
loop_
_entity.id
_entity.type
_entity.pdbx_description
1 polymer ?
#
loop_
_entity_poly.entity_id
_entity_poly.type
_entity_poly.pdbx_seq_one_letter_code
_entity_poly.pdbx_strand_id
1 'polypeptide(L)'
;MSENRPYDFLASACLLGERVRYDGVVRPVLDTRLLKSLHLNRVLAVCPEVLGGLSVPRPPCEIEHGFCAADVLAGRAKIVTKAEVDFTSHF
;
A
#
# COMPACT_ATOMS: atom_id res chain seq x y z
N MET A 1 26.21 -15.99 -8.17
CA MET A 1 26.42 -14.53 -8.06
C MET A 1 25.29 -14.02 -7.17
N SER A 2 25.54 -13.82 -5.88
CA SER A 2 24.48 -13.42 -4.95
C SER A 2 24.04 -12.00 -5.28
N GLU A 3 22.79 -11.85 -5.71
CA GLU A 3 22.17 -10.56 -5.99
C GLU A 3 22.21 -9.68 -4.74
N ASN A 4 22.87 -8.54 -4.89
CA ASN A 4 22.99 -7.50 -3.88
C ASN A 4 21.62 -6.87 -3.66
N ARG A 5 20.81 -7.43 -2.76
CA ARG A 5 19.52 -6.85 -2.38
C ARG A 5 19.77 -5.81 -1.29
N PRO A 6 19.67 -4.49 -1.58
CA PRO A 6 20.03 -3.45 -0.61
C PRO A 6 19.04 -3.32 0.54
N TYR A 7 17.90 -4.04 0.49
CA TYR A 7 16.83 -3.98 1.46
C TYR A 7 16.45 -5.38 1.95
N ASP A 8 16.12 -5.47 3.24
CA ASP A 8 15.70 -6.69 3.93
C ASP A 8 14.19 -6.77 4.10
N PHE A 9 13.52 -5.63 4.12
CA PHE A 9 12.08 -5.53 4.35
C PHE A 9 11.41 -4.58 3.35
N LEU A 10 10.17 -4.93 2.97
CA LEU A 10 9.23 -3.98 2.40
C LEU A 10 8.33 -3.48 3.54
N ALA A 11 8.04 -2.19 3.55
CA ALA A 11 7.07 -1.62 4.48
C ALA A 11 6.13 -0.66 3.73
N SER A 12 4.87 -0.63 4.14
CA SER A 12 3.91 0.33 3.62
C SER A 12 4.42 1.75 3.88
N ALA A 13 4.63 2.53 2.81
CA ALA A 13 5.22 3.86 2.87
C ALA A 13 4.47 4.82 3.80
N CYS A 14 3.16 4.66 3.95
CA CYS A 14 2.35 5.43 4.89
C CYS A 14 2.75 5.23 6.36
N LEU A 15 3.24 4.04 6.74
CA LEU A 15 3.73 3.75 8.09
C LEU A 15 5.06 4.47 8.37
N LEU A 16 5.81 4.80 7.33
CA LEU A 16 7.11 5.48 7.41
C LEU A 16 6.98 7.01 7.32
N GLY A 17 5.75 7.53 7.24
CA GLY A 17 5.48 8.96 7.21
C GLY A 17 5.35 9.57 5.82
N GLU A 18 5.35 8.76 4.76
CA GLU A 18 5.08 9.26 3.42
C GLU A 18 3.60 9.63 3.23
N ARG A 19 3.36 10.71 2.49
CA ARG A 19 2.02 11.24 2.21
C ARG A 19 1.34 10.46 1.08
N VAL A 20 1.00 9.19 1.36
CA VAL A 20 0.45 8.25 0.35
C VAL A 20 -0.90 7.63 0.72
N ARG A 21 -1.43 7.93 1.92
CA ARG A 21 -2.78 7.50 2.33
C ARG A 21 -3.85 8.14 1.45
N TYR A 22 -5.00 7.48 1.32
CA TYR A 22 -6.11 7.97 0.50
C TYR A 22 -6.58 9.38 0.88
N ASP A 23 -6.54 9.71 2.17
CA ASP A 23 -6.91 11.02 2.74
C ASP A 23 -5.78 12.06 2.67
N GLY A 24 -4.59 11.69 2.17
CA GLY A 24 -3.41 12.55 2.17
C GLY A 24 -2.87 12.88 3.57
N VAL A 25 -3.40 12.26 4.63
CA VAL A 25 -2.95 12.49 6.01
C VAL A 25 -1.73 11.63 6.30
N VAL A 26 -0.70 12.22 6.88
CA VAL A 26 0.50 11.51 7.34
C VAL A 26 0.24 10.93 8.73
N ARG A 27 0.37 9.61 8.88
CA ARG A 27 0.17 8.89 10.15
C ARG A 27 1.26 7.82 10.36
N PRO A 28 2.50 8.23 10.68
CA PRO A 28 3.60 7.29 10.85
C PRO A 28 3.40 6.41 12.08
N VAL A 29 3.98 5.21 12.05
CA VAL A 29 4.08 4.34 13.21
C VAL A 29 5.43 4.55 13.88
N LEU A 30 5.39 4.93 15.16
CA LEU A 30 6.57 5.15 15.99
C LEU A 30 6.94 3.86 16.75
N ASP A 31 7.38 2.83 16.02
CA ASP A 31 7.94 1.60 16.60
C ASP A 31 9.47 1.63 16.53
N THR A 32 10.14 1.37 17.66
CA THR A 32 11.60 1.46 17.77
C THR A 32 12.35 0.45 16.90
N ARG A 33 11.78 -0.72 16.60
CA ARG A 33 12.38 -1.73 15.72
C ARG A 33 12.31 -1.29 14.25
N LEU A 34 11.19 -0.68 13.86
CA LEU A 34 11.02 -0.09 12.53
C LEU A 34 12.00 1.07 12.32
N LEU A 35 12.09 1.97 13.31
CA LEU A 35 13.06 3.08 13.28
C LEU A 35 14.49 2.55 13.16
N LYS A 36 14.89 1.55 13.95
CA LYS A 36 16.23 0.95 13.85
C LYS A 36 16.53 0.40 12.45
N SER A 37 15.54 -0.25 11.81
CA SER A 37 15.70 -0.82 10.47
C SER A 37 15.81 0.26 9.38
N LEU A 38 15.07 1.37 9.54
CA LEU A 38 15.18 2.55 8.67
C LEU A 38 16.57 3.20 8.76
N HIS A 39 17.11 3.37 9.96
CA HIS A 39 18.45 3.95 10.15
C HIS A 39 19.56 3.13 9.48
N LEU A 40 19.34 1.83 9.30
CA LEU A 40 20.28 0.93 8.62
C LEU A 40 20.07 0.89 7.09
N ASN A 41 19.13 1.68 6.53
CA ASN A 41 18.74 1.66 5.12
C ASN A 41 18.29 0.27 4.63
N ARG A 42 17.71 -0.55 5.52
CA ARG A 42 17.30 -1.94 5.21
C ARG A 42 15.82 -2.09 4.85
N VAL A 43 15.09 -0.98 4.69
CA VAL A 43 13.66 -0.96 4.40
C VAL A 43 13.39 -0.22 3.11
N LEU A 44 12.64 -0.85 2.19
CA LEU A 44 12.08 -0.18 1.03
C LEU A 44 10.62 0.21 1.32
N ALA A 45 10.36 1.51 1.24
CA ALA A 45 9.02 2.07 1.37
C ALA A 45 8.21 1.80 0.09
N VAL A 46 7.01 1.24 0.22
CA VAL A 46 6.14 0.91 -0.92
C VAL A 46 4.72 1.34 -0.65
N CYS A 47 4.08 1.99 -1.63
CA CYS A 47 2.63 2.16 -1.67
C CYS A 47 2.09 1.50 -2.94
N PRO A 48 1.50 0.30 -2.85
CA PRO A 48 0.99 -0.40 -4.03
C PRO A 48 -0.02 0.43 -4.82
N GLU A 49 -0.91 1.15 -4.13
CA GLU A 49 -1.94 2.00 -4.71
C GLU A 49 -1.38 3.15 -5.58
N VAL A 50 -0.35 3.84 -5.09
CA VAL A 50 0.30 4.93 -5.86
C VAL A 50 1.12 4.36 -7.01
N LEU A 51 1.80 3.23 -6.80
CA LEU A 51 2.51 2.52 -7.87
C LEU A 51 1.56 2.00 -8.97
N GLY A 52 0.34 1.62 -8.59
CA GLY A 52 -0.75 1.29 -9.50
C GLY A 52 -1.38 2.50 -10.19
N GLY A 53 -0.91 3.72 -9.89
CA GLY A 53 -1.32 4.95 -10.58
C GLY A 53 -2.42 5.75 -9.88
N LEU A 54 -2.79 5.42 -8.63
CA LEU A 54 -3.78 6.22 -7.90
C LEU A 54 -3.17 7.52 -7.39
N SER A 55 -3.97 8.59 -7.42
CA SER A 55 -3.62 9.89 -6.87
C SER A 55 -3.61 9.90 -5.34
N VAL A 56 -3.08 10.99 -4.79
CA VAL A 56 -3.24 11.37 -3.38
C VAL A 56 -3.74 12.82 -3.34
N PRO A 57 -4.94 13.11 -2.81
CA PRO A 57 -5.91 12.16 -2.24
C PRO A 57 -6.62 11.32 -3.31
N ARG A 58 -7.35 10.30 -2.86
CA ARG A 58 -8.21 9.42 -3.66
C ARG A 58 -9.40 8.93 -2.81
N PRO A 59 -10.53 8.53 -3.41
CA PRO A 59 -11.65 8.00 -2.65
C PRO A 59 -11.28 6.70 -1.92
N PRO A 60 -11.86 6.43 -0.74
CA PRO A 60 -11.71 5.14 -0.09
C PRO A 60 -12.33 4.04 -0.95
N CYS A 61 -11.63 2.92 -1.07
CA CYS A 61 -12.06 1.75 -1.82
C CYS A 61 -12.01 0.50 -0.91
N GLU A 62 -12.94 -0.41 -1.11
CA GLU A 62 -13.04 -1.68 -0.39
C GLU A 62 -13.24 -2.82 -1.40
N ILE A 63 -12.83 -4.03 -1.03
CA ILE A 63 -13.21 -5.23 -1.78
C ILE A 63 -14.74 -5.37 -1.68
N GLU A 64 -15.40 -5.72 -2.78
CA GLU A 64 -16.85 -5.96 -2.80
C GLU A 64 -17.31 -6.84 -1.63
N HIS A 65 -18.45 -6.48 -1.03
CA HIS A 65 -18.92 -7.13 0.18
C HIS A 65 -19.15 -8.64 -0.04
N GLY A 66 -18.65 -9.46 0.88
CA GLY A 66 -18.74 -10.92 0.80
C GLY A 66 -17.60 -11.58 0.02
N PHE A 67 -16.68 -10.82 -0.56
CA PHE A 67 -15.50 -11.33 -1.26
C PHE A 67 -14.19 -11.05 -0.51
N CYS A 68 -13.12 -11.69 -0.96
CA CYS A 68 -11.78 -11.49 -0.41
C CYS A 68 -10.75 -11.17 -1.51
N ALA A 69 -9.50 -10.89 -1.10
CA ALA A 69 -8.42 -10.56 -2.03
C ALA A 69 -8.18 -11.68 -3.07
N ALA A 70 -8.35 -12.95 -2.69
CA ALA A 70 -8.19 -14.06 -3.61
C ALA A 70 -9.26 -14.06 -4.72
N ASP A 71 -10.46 -13.53 -4.46
CA ASP A 71 -11.51 -13.40 -5.46
C ASP A 71 -11.21 -12.27 -6.44
N VAL A 72 -10.65 -11.15 -5.96
CA VAL A 72 -10.20 -10.06 -6.82
C VAL A 72 -9.08 -10.53 -7.75
N LEU A 73 -8.06 -11.20 -7.21
CA LEU A 73 -6.94 -11.74 -8.01
C LEU A 73 -7.39 -12.80 -9.03
N ALA A 74 -8.50 -13.48 -8.78
CA ALA A 74 -9.09 -14.43 -9.70
C ALA A 74 -10.13 -13.81 -10.67
N GLY A 75 -10.32 -12.49 -10.64
CA GLY A 75 -11.26 -11.77 -11.50
C GLY A 75 -12.73 -12.01 -11.16
N ARG A 76 -13.03 -12.50 -9.95
CA ARG A 76 -14.40 -12.79 -9.47
C ARG A 76 -15.01 -11.69 -8.61
N ALA A 77 -14.21 -10.72 -8.20
CA ALA A 77 -14.63 -9.59 -7.37
C ALA A 77 -13.86 -8.33 -7.77
N LYS A 78 -14.37 -7.18 -7.35
CA LYS A 78 -13.78 -5.86 -7.62
C LYS A 78 -13.34 -5.15 -6.35
N ILE A 79 -12.52 -4.13 -6.53
CA ILE A 79 -12.22 -3.11 -5.52
C ILE A 79 -12.96 -1.84 -5.92
N VAL A 80 -13.94 -1.44 -5.11
CA VAL A 80 -14.90 -0.38 -5.44
C VAL A 80 -14.96 0.69 -4.37
N THR A 81 -15.30 1.91 -4.76
CA THR A 81 -15.66 2.97 -3.81
C THR A 81 -17.08 2.78 -3.28
N LYS A 82 -17.47 3.56 -2.26
CA LYS A 82 -18.87 3.64 -1.80
C LYS A 82 -19.86 4.05 -2.90
N ALA A 83 -19.39 4.73 -3.95
CA ALA A 83 -20.20 5.12 -5.10
C ALA A 83 -20.15 4.07 -6.24
N GLU A 84 -19.70 2.84 -5.95
CA GLU A 84 -19.61 1.70 -6.87
C GLU A 84 -18.70 1.95 -8.10
N VAL A 85 -17.80 2.93 -8.00
CA VAL A 85 -16.75 3.15 -9.01
C VAL A 85 -15.66 2.09 -8.84
N ASP A 86 -15.36 1.37 -9.93
CA ASP A 86 -14.38 0.29 -10.02
C ASP A 86 -12.95 0.83 -10.16
N PHE A 87 -12.08 0.44 -9.22
CA PHE A 87 -10.67 0.78 -9.18
C PHE A 87 -9.75 -0.44 -9.27
N THR A 88 -10.29 -1.61 -9.61
CA THR A 88 -9.58 -2.91 -9.57
C THR A 88 -8.29 -2.90 -10.38
N SER A 89 -8.21 -2.16 -11.50
CA SER A 89 -7.02 -2.10 -12.36
C SER A 89 -5.80 -1.44 -11.72
N HIS A 90 -5.96 -0.78 -10.57
CA HIS A 90 -4.88 -0.11 -9.84
C HIS A 90 -4.28 -0.94 -8.70
N PHE A 91 -4.78 -2.16 -8.48
CA PHE A 91 -4.43 -3.03 -7.35
C PHE A 91 -3.85 -4.37 -7.80
#